data_AF-A0A1M6BEV6-F1
#
_entry.id   AF-A0A1M6BEV6-F1
#
_cell.length_a   1.000
_cell.length_b   1.000
_cell.length_c   1.000
_cell.angle_alpha   90.00
_cell.angle_beta   90.00
_cell.angle_gamma   90.00
#
_symmetry.space_group_name_H-M   'P 1'
#
loop_
_entity.id
_entity.type
_entity.pdbx_description
1 polymer ?
#
loop_
_entity_poly.entity_id
_entity_poly.type
_entity_poly.pdbx_seq_one_letter_code
_entity_poly.pdbx_strand_id
1 'polypeptide(L)' 'MTTYIAKFIAKHASSETKQHSIFIWRQESGEIDTELLEDKIKREAAIPFYRLEHEDYHEIGTDEISVTVLKTMPFSG' A
#
# COMPACT_ATOMS: atom_id res chain seq x y z
N MET A 1 -8.94 -0.32 -19.53
CA MET A 1 -8.40 -0.90 -18.27
C MET A 1 -6.90 -0.98 -18.40
N THR A 2 -6.19 -0.13 -17.66
CA THR A 2 -4.73 0.02 -17.74
C THR A 2 -4.12 -0.53 -16.46
N THR A 3 -3.01 -1.26 -16.59
CA THR A 3 -2.22 -1.69 -15.43
C THR A 3 -1.28 -0.56 -15.03
N TYR A 4 -1.21 -0.28 -13.73
CA TYR A 4 -0.34 0.73 -13.15
C TYR A 4 0.57 0.11 -12.10
N ILE A 5 1.68 0.77 -11.85
CA ILE A 5 2.67 0.42 -10.84
C ILE A 5 2.94 1.64 -9.96
N ALA A 6 2.99 1.42 -8.65
CA ALA A 6 3.26 2.44 -7.65
C ALA A 6 4.44 2.02 -6.79
N LYS A 7 5.37 2.93 -6.58
CA LYS A 7 6.36 2.81 -5.50
C LYS A 7 5.77 3.47 -4.25
N PHE A 8 5.77 2.76 -3.13
CA PHE A 8 5.22 3.27 -1.88
C PHE A 8 6.12 2.95 -0.68
N ILE A 9 5.88 3.69 0.40
CA ILE A 9 6.37 3.38 1.74
C ILE A 9 5.15 3.25 2.64
N ALA A 10 5.03 2.13 3.36
CA ALA A 10 4.09 2.03 4.48
C ALA A 10 4.83 2.03 5.81
N LYS A 11 4.21 2.61 6.83
CA LYS A 11 4.70 2.65 8.21
C LYS A 11 3.56 2.39 9.18
N HIS A 12 3.73 1.41 10.06
CA HIS A 12 2.87 1.20 11.22
C HIS A 12 3.26 2.14 12.37
N ALA A 13 2.28 2.60 13.16
CA ALA A 13 2.51 3.60 14.22
C ALA A 13 3.48 3.10 15.30
N SER A 14 3.41 1.82 15.68
CA SER A 14 4.22 1.22 16.74
C SER A 14 5.42 0.39 16.27
N SER A 15 5.57 0.17 14.95
CA SER A 15 6.71 -0.58 14.39
C SER A 15 7.78 0.38 13.86
N GLU A 16 9.04 0.06 14.10
CA GLU A 16 10.18 0.75 13.46
C GLU A 16 10.35 0.31 12.00
N THR A 17 9.79 -0.84 11.64
CA THR A 17 9.86 -1.43 10.30
C THR A 17 9.07 -0.61 9.29
N LYS A 18 9.73 -0.22 8.20
CA LYS A 18 9.11 0.44 7.05
C LYS A 18 9.00 -0.52 5.89
N GLN A 19 7.80 -0.66 5.33
CA GLN A 19 7.59 -1.43 4.12
C GLN A 19 7.92 -0.57 2.91
N HIS A 20 9.11 -0.74 2.33
CA HIS A 20 9.48 -0.16 1.05
C HIS A 20 9.16 -1.15 -0.06
N SER A 21 8.13 -0.86 -0.87
CA SER A 21 7.67 -1.85 -1.85
C SER A 21 7.04 -1.21 -3.09
N ILE A 22 6.62 -2.09 -3.99
CA ILE A 22 5.92 -1.80 -5.23
C ILE A 22 4.52 -2.41 -5.16
N PHE A 23 3.52 -1.67 -5.62
CA PHE A 23 2.14 -2.13 -5.75
C PHE A 23 1.71 -2.06 -7.20
N ILE A 24 1.15 -3.15 -7.73
CA ILE A 24 0.64 -3.22 -9.11
C ILE A 24 -0.87 -3.39 -9.03
N TRP A 25 -1.61 -2.57 -9.76
CA TRP A 25 -3.07 -2.66 -9.83
C TRP A 25 -3.58 -2.34 -11.22
N ARG A 26 -4.86 -2.60 -11.45
CA ARG A 26 -5.57 -2.22 -12.68
C ARG A 26 -6.67 -1.23 -12.33
N GLN A 27 -6.84 -0.21 -13.17
CA GLN A 27 -7.98 0.71 -13.09
C GLN A 27 -8.45 1.10 -14.50
N GLU A 28 -9.62 1.73 -14.58
CA GLU A 28 -10.02 2.42 -15.80
C GLU A 28 -9.06 3.56 -16.10
N SER A 29 -8.87 3.84 -17.39
CA SER A 29 -7.92 4.88 -17.81
C SER A 29 -8.45 6.23 -17.32
N GLY A 30 -7.63 6.98 -16.59
CA GLY A 30 -8.03 8.21 -15.92
C GLY A 30 -6.96 8.71 -14.97
N GLU A 31 -7.26 9.78 -14.24
CA GLU A 31 -6.38 10.27 -13.18
C GLU A 31 -6.28 9.25 -12.04
N ILE A 32 -5.10 9.18 -11.41
CA ILE A 32 -4.89 8.30 -10.27
C ILE A 32 -5.34 9.06 -9.03
N ASP A 33 -6.42 8.59 -8.43
CA ASP A 33 -6.84 9.02 -7.10
C ASP A 33 -5.89 8.42 -6.07
N THR A 34 -5.09 9.28 -5.45
CA THR A 34 -4.07 8.87 -4.48
C THR A 34 -4.68 8.35 -3.18
N GLU A 35 -5.83 8.86 -2.74
CA GLU A 35 -6.48 8.41 -1.52
C GLU A 35 -7.02 6.98 -1.70
N LEU A 36 -7.68 6.73 -2.84
CA LEU A 36 -8.14 5.38 -3.19
C LEU A 36 -6.99 4.39 -3.36
N LEU A 37 -5.87 4.85 -3.95
CA LEU A 37 -4.67 4.03 -4.10
C LEU A 37 -4.03 3.70 -2.74
N GLU A 38 -3.92 4.67 -1.85
CA GLU A 38 -3.39 4.47 -0.50
C GLU A 38 -4.24 3.48 0.29
N ASP A 39 -5.57 3.61 0.28
CA ASP A 39 -6.48 2.66 0.92
C ASP A 39 -6.38 1.26 0.32
N LYS A 40 -6.16 1.16 -1.00
CA LYS A 40 -5.93 -0.12 -1.66
C LYS A 40 -4.61 -0.75 -1.21
N ILE A 41 -3.53 0.02 -1.16
CA ILE A 41 -2.22 -0.42 -0.65
C ILE A 41 -2.32 -0.84 0.82
N LYS A 42 -3.03 -0.09 1.66
CA LYS A 42 -3.25 -0.46 3.07
C LYS A 42 -3.89 -1.83 3.20
N ARG A 43 -5.01 -2.06 2.50
CA ARG A 43 -5.79 -3.29 2.57
C ARG A 43 -5.07 -4.50 1.98
N GLU A 44 -4.43 -4.33 0.83
CA GLU A 44 -3.91 -5.45 0.05
C GLU A 44 -2.42 -5.74 0.31
N ALA A 45 -1.65 -4.77 0.80
CA ALA A 45 -0.21 -4.92 0.98
C ALA A 45 0.27 -4.62 2.42
N ALA A 46 -0.13 -3.50 3.01
CA ALA A 46 0.47 -3.06 4.28
C ALA A 46 -0.07 -3.82 5.50
N ILE A 47 -1.40 -3.96 5.63
CA ILE A 47 -2.00 -4.73 6.74
C ILE A 47 -1.50 -6.18 6.74
N PRO A 48 -1.53 -6.93 5.62
CA PRO A 48 -0.98 -8.27 5.59
C PRO A 48 0.51 -8.34 5.96
N PHE A 49 1.31 -7.37 5.51
CA PHE A 49 2.73 -7.30 5.85
C PHE A 49 2.95 -7.14 7.35
N TYR A 50 2.30 -6.17 7.99
CA TYR A 50 2.48 -5.94 9.42
C TYR A 50 1.85 -7.05 10.27
N ARG A 51 0.77 -7.68 9.82
CA ARG A 51 0.22 -8.88 10.48
C ARG A 51 1.18 -10.08 10.44
N LEU A 52 2.03 -10.17 9.43
CA LEU A 52 3.08 -11.19 9.37
C LEU A 52 4.31 -10.80 10.21
N GLU A 53 4.56 -9.50 10.38
CA GLU A 53 5.65 -9.01 11.22
C GLU A 53 5.34 -9.18 12.72
N HIS A 54 4.09 -8.91 13.12
CA HIS A 54 3.63 -9.09 14.48
C HIS A 54 3.22 -10.56 14.71
N GLU A 55 4.00 -11.31 15.50
CA GLU A 55 3.70 -12.71 15.85
C GLU A 55 2.38 -12.86 16.65
N ASP A 56 1.90 -11.78 17.26
CA ASP A 56 0.65 -11.70 18.00
C ASP A 56 -0.51 -11.21 17.12
N TYR A 57 -1.68 -11.85 17.25
CA TYR A 57 -2.95 -11.53 16.59
C TYR A 57 -3.57 -10.19 17.04
N HIS A 58 -2.79 -9.13 17.21
CA HIS A 58 -3.36 -7.80 17.36
C HIS A 58 -4.06 -7.40 16.06
N GLU A 59 -5.31 -6.94 16.17
CA GLU A 59 -6.02 -6.35 15.05
C GLU A 59 -5.34 -5.03 14.68
N ILE A 60 -4.51 -5.07 13.64
CA ILE A 60 -3.92 -3.87 13.06
C ILE A 60 -5.01 -3.10 12.31
N GLY A 61 -5.32 -1.92 12.82
CA GLY A 61 -6.25 -0.96 12.21
C GLY A 61 -5.66 -0.29 10.98
N THR A 62 -6.53 0.12 10.04
CA THR A 62 -6.13 0.90 8.84
C THR A 62 -5.59 2.29 9.19
N ASP A 63 -6.03 2.82 10.32
CA ASP A 63 -5.69 4.11 10.91
C ASP A 63 -4.32 4.10 11.62
N GLU A 64 -3.82 2.92 11.98
CA GLU A 64 -2.48 2.74 12.56
C GLU A 64 -1.39 2.68 11.48
N ILE A 65 -1.76 2.57 10.21
CA ILE A 65 -0.84 2.49 9.07
C ILE A 65 -0.92 3.78 8.25
N SER A 66 0.23 4.41 8.07
CA SER A 66 0.42 5.48 7.09
C SER A 66 1.03 4.91 5.82
N VAL A 67 0.46 5.24 4.66
CA VAL A 67 1.01 4.92 3.34
C VAL A 67 1.40 6.22 2.66
N THR A 68 2.54 6.20 1.96
CA THR A 68 2.98 7.32 1.13
C THR A 68 3.35 6.80 -0.25
N VAL A 69 2.57 7.21 -1.25
CA VAL A 69 2.86 6.89 -2.66
C VAL A 69 3.92 7.86 -3.17
N LEU A 70 5.06 7.34 -3.60
CA LEU A 70 6.20 8.14 -4.06
C LEU A 70 6.17 8.41 -5.56
N LYS A 71 5.72 7.42 -6.34
CA LYS A 71 5.68 7.51 -7.80
C LYS A 71 4.68 6.51 -8.35
N THR A 72 3.94 6.91 -9.37
CA THR A 72 3.07 6.03 -10.15
C THR A 72 3.41 6.12 -11.63
N MET A 73 3.16 5.05 -12.38
CA MET A 73 3.22 5.06 -13.85
C MET A 73 2.41 3.90 -14.44
N PRO A 74 1.98 4.00 -15.71
CA PRO A 74 1.48 2.84 -16.44
C PRO A 74 2.53 1.72 -16.48
N PHE A 75 2.08 0.47 -16.42
CA PHE A 75 2.93 -0.72 -16.42
C PHE A 75 2.44 -1.71 -17.48
N SER A 76 3.34 -2.14 -18.35
CA SER A 76 2.99 -2.99 -19.50
C SER A 76 3.32 -4.47 -19.31
N GLY A 77 3.97 -4.86 -18.20
CA GLY A 77 4.58 -6.18 -18.03
C GLY A 77 6.01 -6.18 -18.50
#